data_AF-A0A8J2PM36-F1
#
_entry.id   AF-A0A8J2PM36-F1
#
_cell.length_a   1.000
_cell.length_b   1.000
_cell.length_c   1.000
_cell.angle_alpha   90.00
_cell.angle_beta   90.00
_cell.angle_gamma   90.00
#
_symmetry.space_group_name_H-M   'P 1'
#
loop_
_entity.id
_entity.type
_entity.pdbx_description
1 polymer ?
#
loop_
_entity_poly.entity_id
_entity_poly.type
_entity_poly.pdbx_seq_one_letter_code
_entity_poly.pdbx_strand_id
1 'polypeptide(L)'
;MSGIGSAIGQLVKVSVNDIDNFRAKLEVVKALSDSGRILADLQHKLSLARRAHITPTINIFMKNIADTSPVELHLYGKNFKEKVEAAKAIEKVGKKLPKAKPTKPPSKPPSDRPRHQQQQRNPPLNFQRPQNAKTNAWKDGRSQQSQRESPTRDRYRRAR
;
A
#
# COMPACT_ATOMS: atom_id res chain seq x y z
N MET A 1 -22.77 25.74 8.53
CA MET A 1 -23.20 24.54 7.78
C MET A 1 -24.42 23.94 8.45
N SER A 2 -25.65 24.29 8.04
CA SER A 2 -26.89 23.75 8.63
C SER A 2 -27.95 23.50 7.55
N GLY A 3 -27.53 22.98 6.38
CA GLY A 3 -28.38 22.84 5.20
C GLY A 3 -29.59 21.94 5.45
N ILE A 4 -29.36 20.74 5.99
CA ILE A 4 -30.41 19.73 6.21
C ILE A 4 -31.46 20.22 7.22
N GLY A 5 -31.02 20.75 8.36
CA GLY A 5 -31.92 21.30 9.38
C GLY A 5 -32.70 22.52 8.87
N SER A 6 -32.07 23.35 8.03
CA SER A 6 -32.72 24.48 7.38
C SER A 6 -33.76 24.05 6.35
N ALA A 7 -33.49 23.04 5.52
CA ALA A 7 -34.43 22.54 4.51
C ALA A 7 -35.65 21.88 5.16
N ILE A 8 -35.45 21.06 6.19
CA ILE A 8 -36.54 20.47 6.97
C ILE A 8 -37.31 21.58 7.69
N GLY A 9 -36.63 22.55 8.29
CA GLY A 9 -37.25 23.68 8.95
C GLY A 9 -38.06 24.57 8.00
N GLN A 10 -37.64 24.75 6.75
CA GLN A 10 -38.41 25.45 5.72
C GLN A 10 -39.62 24.63 5.25
N LEU A 11 -39.45 23.31 5.07
CA LEU A 11 -40.56 22.42 4.69
C LEU A 11 -41.66 22.39 5.76
N VAL A 12 -41.29 22.40 7.05
CA VAL A 12 -42.23 22.46 8.19
C VAL A 12 -42.94 23.82 8.27
N LYS A 13 -42.31 24.89 7.77
CA LYS A 13 -42.88 26.25 7.75
C LYS A 13 -43.82 26.49 6.57
N VAL A 14 -43.73 25.71 5.49
CA VAL A 14 -44.70 25.78 4.40
C VAL A 14 -46.01 25.17 4.89
N SER A 15 -46.96 26.01 5.24
CA SER A 15 -48.32 25.60 5.54
C SER A 15 -49.00 25.10 4.26
N VAL A 16 -50.00 24.22 4.36
CA VAL A 16 -50.76 23.68 3.22
C VAL A 16 -51.37 24.81 2.34
N ASN A 17 -51.56 26.00 2.93
CA ASN A 17 -52.08 27.20 2.25
C ASN A 17 -51.01 27.97 1.44
N ASP A 18 -49.72 27.75 1.69
CA ASP A 18 -48.61 28.38 0.97
C ASP A 18 -48.12 27.53 -0.23
N ILE A 19 -48.75 26.38 -0.46
CA ILE A 19 -48.41 25.50 -1.58
C ILE A 19 -48.56 26.25 -2.91
N ASP A 20 -49.50 27.18 -3.06
CA ASP A 20 -49.65 27.95 -4.30
C ASP A 20 -48.63 29.10 -4.45
N ASN A 21 -47.86 29.40 -3.38
CA ASN A 21 -46.83 30.42 -3.43
C ASN A 21 -45.55 29.88 -4.09
N PHE A 22 -45.37 30.22 -5.37
CA PHE A 22 -44.20 29.84 -6.17
C PHE A 22 -42.85 30.21 -5.52
N ARG A 23 -42.76 31.36 -4.82
CA ARG A 23 -41.53 31.77 -4.14
C ARG A 23 -41.19 30.85 -2.97
N ALA A 24 -42.18 30.47 -2.17
CA ALA A 24 -41.98 29.54 -1.06
C ALA A 24 -41.50 28.16 -1.56
N LYS A 25 -42.10 27.66 -2.64
CA LYS A 25 -41.67 26.43 -3.32
C LYS A 25 -40.21 26.50 -3.78
N LEU A 26 -39.81 27.62 -4.41
CA LEU A 26 -38.45 27.78 -4.92
C LEU A 26 -37.40 27.75 -3.81
N GLU A 27 -37.68 28.39 -2.67
CA GLU A 27 -36.77 28.39 -1.52
C GLU A 27 -36.62 26.99 -0.91
N VAL A 28 -37.71 26.24 -0.78
CA VAL A 28 -37.66 24.84 -0.33
C VAL A 28 -36.85 23.97 -1.28
N VAL A 29 -37.05 24.11 -2.60
CA VAL A 29 -36.28 23.35 -3.61
C VAL A 29 -34.80 23.68 -3.55
N LYS A 30 -34.43 24.96 -3.37
CA LYS A 30 -33.03 25.37 -3.17
C LYS A 30 -32.44 24.73 -1.92
N ALA A 31 -33.11 24.86 -0.78
CA ALA A 31 -32.63 24.30 0.48
C ALA A 31 -32.51 22.76 0.42
N LEU A 32 -33.44 22.09 -0.25
CA LEU A 32 -33.39 20.64 -0.48
C LEU A 32 -32.24 20.24 -1.39
N SER A 33 -32.01 20.98 -2.48
CA SER A 33 -30.89 20.76 -3.41
C SER A 33 -29.54 20.90 -2.68
N ASP A 34 -29.37 21.95 -1.89
CA ASP A 34 -28.16 22.17 -1.11
C ASP A 34 -27.96 21.09 -0.04
N SER A 35 -29.04 20.67 0.62
CA SER A 35 -29.00 19.55 1.57
C SER A 35 -28.65 18.23 0.88
N GLY A 36 -29.19 17.98 -0.30
CA GLY A 36 -28.89 16.81 -1.13
C GLY A 36 -27.42 16.75 -1.53
N ARG A 37 -26.82 17.88 -1.91
CA ARG A 37 -25.38 17.98 -2.19
C ARG A 37 -24.53 17.64 -0.96
N ILE A 38 -24.86 18.21 0.21
CA ILE A 38 -24.15 17.91 1.46
C ILE A 38 -24.27 16.43 1.83
N LEU A 39 -25.45 15.84 1.68
CA LEU A 39 -25.69 14.41 1.96
C LEU A 39 -24.92 13.52 0.99
N ALA A 40 -24.91 13.86 -0.30
CA ALA A 40 -24.15 13.11 -1.31
C ALA A 40 -22.64 13.16 -1.02
N ASP A 41 -22.10 14.33 -0.66
CA ASP A 41 -20.70 14.48 -0.27
C ASP A 41 -20.37 13.68 0.99
N LEU A 42 -21.24 13.71 2.00
CA LEU A 42 -21.07 12.92 3.22
C LEU A 42 -21.08 11.42 2.92
N GLN A 43 -22.03 10.96 2.11
CA GLN A 43 -22.13 9.56 1.70
C GLN A 43 -20.89 9.10 0.92
N HIS A 44 -20.35 9.97 0.06
CA HIS A 44 -19.11 9.71 -0.66
C HIS A 44 -17.92 9.57 0.30
N LYS A 45 -17.76 10.52 1.25
CA LYS A 45 -16.72 10.47 2.28
C LYS A 45 -16.83 9.23 3.16
N LEU A 46 -18.05 8.85 3.55
CA LEU A 46 -18.30 7.62 4.32
C LEU A 46 -17.89 6.39 3.53
N SER A 47 -18.17 6.36 2.22
CA SER A 47 -17.74 5.27 1.34
C SER A 47 -16.21 5.17 1.23
N LEU A 48 -15.51 6.30 1.14
CA LEU A 48 -14.04 6.33 1.16
C LEU A 48 -13.47 5.83 2.50
N ALA A 49 -14.02 6.30 3.63
CA ALA A 49 -13.60 5.85 4.95
C ALA A 49 -13.81 4.34 5.12
N ARG A 50 -14.97 3.81 4.70
CA ARG A 50 -15.24 2.37 4.70
C ARG A 50 -14.24 1.60 3.85
N ARG A 51 -13.86 2.10 2.67
CA ARG A 51 -12.81 1.47 1.85
C ARG A 51 -11.47 1.43 2.57
N ALA A 52 -11.06 2.55 3.20
CA ALA A 52 -9.80 2.60 3.95
C ALA A 52 -9.75 1.54 5.08
N HIS A 53 -10.88 1.22 5.69
CA HIS A 53 -10.96 0.19 6.74
C HIS A 53 -11.14 -1.24 6.21
N ILE A 54 -11.90 -1.46 5.12
CA ILE A 54 -12.24 -2.80 4.62
C ILE A 54 -11.19 -3.31 3.61
N THR A 55 -10.60 -2.44 2.80
CA THR A 55 -9.62 -2.84 1.77
C THR A 55 -8.38 -3.54 2.35
N PRO A 56 -7.87 -3.18 3.55
CA PRO A 56 -6.79 -3.93 4.19
C PRO A 56 -7.17 -5.33 4.69
N THR A 57 -8.45 -5.60 4.93
CA THR A 57 -8.91 -6.89 5.50
C THR A 57 -9.23 -7.95 4.44
N ILE A 58 -9.26 -7.58 3.16
CA ILE A 58 -9.51 -8.50 2.05
C ILE A 58 -8.20 -9.04 1.46
N ASN A 59 -8.26 -10.19 0.80
CA ASN A 59 -7.11 -10.80 0.14
C ASN A 59 -6.45 -9.82 -0.85
N ILE A 60 -5.11 -9.82 -0.91
CA ILE A 60 -4.28 -9.03 -1.85
C ILE A 60 -4.83 -9.11 -3.28
N PHE A 61 -5.29 -10.28 -3.72
CA PHE A 61 -5.93 -10.44 -5.03
C PHE A 61 -7.17 -9.55 -5.20
N MET A 62 -8.07 -9.57 -4.22
CA MET A 62 -9.29 -8.75 -4.24
C MET A 62 -8.97 -7.26 -4.04
N LYS A 63 -7.92 -6.94 -3.27
CA LYS A 63 -7.43 -5.57 -3.09
C LYS A 63 -7.03 -4.95 -4.43
N ASN A 64 -6.25 -5.66 -5.25
CA ASN A 64 -5.84 -5.15 -6.57
C ASN A 64 -7.05 -4.79 -7.46
N ILE A 65 -8.11 -5.59 -7.38
CA ILE A 65 -9.36 -5.34 -8.12
C ILE A 65 -10.10 -4.15 -7.49
N ALA A 66 -10.17 -4.10 -6.16
CA ALA A 66 -10.84 -3.06 -5.40
C ALA A 66 -10.22 -1.67 -5.65
N ASP A 67 -8.89 -1.59 -5.75
CA ASP A 67 -8.16 -0.35 -6.01
C ASP A 67 -8.53 0.26 -7.37
N THR A 68 -8.79 -0.58 -8.38
CA THR A 68 -9.23 -0.15 -9.72
C THR A 68 -10.75 0.06 -9.85
N SER A 69 -11.52 -0.29 -8.82
CA SER A 69 -12.98 -0.19 -8.86
C SER A 69 -13.45 1.21 -8.44
N PRO A 70 -14.42 1.81 -9.18
CA PRO A 70 -15.03 3.07 -8.79
C PRO A 70 -15.86 2.91 -7.51
N VAL A 71 -15.94 3.99 -6.74
CA VAL A 71 -16.87 4.10 -5.62
C VAL A 71 -18.23 4.50 -6.18
N GLU A 72 -19.18 3.59 -6.14
CA GLU A 72 -20.55 3.81 -6.60
C GLU A 72 -21.54 3.57 -5.44
N LEU A 73 -22.78 3.21 -5.75
CA LEU A 73 -23.79 2.79 -4.77
C LEU A 73 -23.28 1.68 -3.85
N HIS A 74 -22.45 0.78 -4.37
CA HIS A 74 -21.75 -0.24 -3.60
C HIS A 74 -20.28 0.16 -3.42
N LEU A 75 -19.69 -0.28 -2.30
CA LEU A 75 -18.35 0.10 -1.86
C LEU A 75 -17.25 -0.10 -2.93
N TYR A 76 -17.41 -1.12 -3.78
CA TYR A 76 -16.48 -1.47 -4.87
C TYR A 76 -17.17 -1.53 -6.25
N GLY A 77 -18.39 -0.98 -6.36
CA GLY A 77 -19.22 -1.02 -7.55
C GLY A 77 -20.04 -2.31 -7.71
N LYS A 78 -21.08 -2.27 -8.55
CA LYS A 78 -21.97 -3.42 -8.83
C LYS A 78 -21.22 -4.62 -9.44
N ASN A 79 -20.24 -4.34 -10.30
CA ASN A 79 -19.54 -5.35 -11.09
C ASN A 79 -18.29 -5.91 -10.37
N PHE A 80 -18.08 -5.58 -9.09
CA PHE A 80 -16.90 -6.05 -8.35
C PHE A 80 -16.81 -7.58 -8.30
N LYS A 81 -17.94 -8.24 -8.02
CA LYS A 81 -18.01 -9.71 -7.98
C LYS A 81 -17.64 -10.33 -9.31
N GLU A 82 -18.17 -9.80 -10.41
CA GLU A 82 -17.88 -10.28 -11.76
C GLU A 82 -16.41 -10.10 -12.12
N LYS A 83 -15.82 -8.95 -11.80
CA LYS A 83 -14.38 -8.69 -11.99
C LYS A 83 -13.51 -9.68 -11.20
N VAL A 84 -13.90 -9.98 -9.96
CA VAL A 84 -13.20 -10.97 -9.12
C VAL A 84 -13.24 -12.36 -9.75
N GLU A 85 -14.41 -12.81 -10.21
CA GLU A 85 -14.54 -14.13 -10.84
C GLU A 85 -13.82 -14.21 -12.19
N ALA A 86 -13.91 -13.18 -13.02
CA ALA A 86 -13.19 -13.08 -14.28
C ALA A 86 -11.66 -13.13 -14.06
N ALA A 87 -11.15 -12.35 -13.11
CA ALA A 87 -9.73 -12.35 -12.78
C ALA A 87 -9.28 -13.71 -12.23
N LYS A 88 -10.10 -14.41 -11.43
CA LYS A 88 -9.79 -15.77 -10.95
C LYS A 88 -9.73 -16.77 -12.10
N ALA A 89 -10.62 -16.65 -13.09
CA ALA A 89 -10.61 -17.50 -14.27
C ALA A 89 -9.32 -17.30 -15.08
N ILE A 90 -8.91 -16.04 -15.29
CA ILE A 90 -7.65 -15.69 -15.97
C ILE A 90 -6.44 -16.21 -15.19
N GLU A 91 -6.41 -16.06 -13.87
CA GLU A 91 -5.33 -16.57 -13.01
C GLU A 91 -5.19 -18.10 -13.14
N LYS A 92 -6.32 -18.83 -13.15
CA LYS A 92 -6.34 -20.29 -13.33
C LYS A 92 -5.78 -20.69 -14.70
N VAL A 93 -6.12 -19.97 -15.77
CA VAL A 93 -5.58 -20.23 -17.11
C VAL A 93 -4.10 -19.89 -17.17
N GLY A 94 -3.68 -18.74 -16.63
CA GLY A 94 -2.28 -18.30 -16.61
C GLY A 94 -1.37 -19.25 -15.84
N LYS A 95 -1.84 -19.86 -14.74
CA LYS A 95 -1.09 -20.89 -14.01
C LYS A 95 -0.81 -22.16 -14.82
N LYS A 96 -1.64 -22.46 -15.83
CA LYS A 96 -1.44 -23.61 -16.73
C LYS A 96 -0.46 -23.32 -17.87
N LEU A 97 -0.09 -22.05 -18.09
CA LEU A 97 0.86 -21.69 -19.12
C LEU A 97 2.29 -22.00 -18.66
N PRO A 98 3.15 -22.53 -19.57
CA PRO A 98 4.55 -22.76 -19.24
C PRO A 98 5.22 -21.41 -18.95
N LYS A 99 5.92 -21.32 -17.81
CA LYS A 99 6.73 -20.14 -17.49
C LYS A 99 7.81 -20.00 -18.57
N ALA A 100 7.84 -18.86 -19.24
CA ALA A 100 8.93 -18.54 -20.16
C ALA A 100 10.26 -18.67 -19.41
N LYS A 101 11.14 -19.55 -19.90
CA LYS A 101 12.48 -19.69 -19.33
C LYS A 101 13.20 -18.36 -19.54
N PRO A 102 13.87 -17.78 -18.53
CA PRO A 102 14.67 -16.59 -18.74
C PRO A 102 15.72 -16.92 -19.80
N THR A 103 15.66 -16.23 -20.94
CA THR A 103 16.69 -16.26 -21.97
C THR A 103 17.96 -15.75 -21.31
N LYS A 104 18.91 -16.66 -21.06
CA LYS A 104 20.24 -16.29 -20.58
C LYS A 104 20.80 -15.25 -21.55
N PRO A 105 21.32 -14.10 -21.06
CA PRO A 105 21.97 -13.14 -21.95
C PRO A 105 23.12 -13.84 -22.68
N PRO A 106 23.37 -13.52 -23.96
CA PRO A 106 24.42 -14.17 -24.73
C PRO A 106 25.75 -13.98 -24.02
N SER A 107 26.39 -15.09 -23.67
CA SER A 107 27.75 -15.11 -23.12
C SER A 107 28.68 -14.44 -24.12
N LYS A 108 29.28 -13.31 -23.72
CA LYS A 108 30.31 -12.63 -24.51
C LYS A 108 31.47 -13.61 -24.79
N PRO A 109 32.04 -13.64 -26.02
CA PRO A 109 33.15 -14.51 -26.33
C PRO A 109 34.39 -14.16 -25.47
N PRO A 110 35.29 -15.12 -25.21
CA PRO A 110 36.52 -14.86 -24.46
C PRO A 110 37.39 -13.88 -25.25
N SER A 111 37.77 -12.77 -24.63
CA SER A 111 38.77 -11.85 -25.18
C SER A 111 40.15 -12.44 -24.95
N ASP A 112 40.79 -12.94 -26.00
CA ASP A 112 42.21 -13.26 -26.03
C ASP A 112 43.02 -11.97 -25.82
N ARG A 113 43.59 -11.80 -24.62
CA ARG A 113 44.60 -10.77 -24.35
C ARG A 113 45.97 -11.44 -24.22
N PRO A 114 46.97 -11.07 -25.03
CA PRO A 114 48.30 -11.61 -24.90
C PRO A 114 48.99 -11.07 -23.64
N ARG A 115 49.56 -12.01 -22.88
CA ARG A 115 50.29 -11.79 -21.64
C ARG A 115 51.73 -11.37 -21.97
N HIS A 116 52.08 -10.09 -21.82
CA HIS A 116 53.47 -9.65 -21.88
C HIS A 116 54.11 -9.72 -20.48
N GLN A 117 55.09 -10.61 -20.34
CA GLN A 117 56.08 -10.61 -19.27
C GLN A 117 57.25 -9.70 -19.67
N GLN A 118 57.74 -8.89 -18.72
CA GLN A 118 59.15 -8.53 -18.48
C GLN A 118 59.14 -7.40 -17.41
N GLN A 119 59.44 -7.67 -16.13
CA GLN A 119 60.76 -7.74 -15.50
C GLN A 119 61.73 -6.62 -15.91
N GLN A 120 61.88 -5.60 -15.05
CA GLN A 120 63.18 -5.07 -14.67
C GLN A 120 63.23 -4.75 -13.17
N ARG A 121 64.32 -5.20 -12.54
CA ARG A 121 64.71 -5.09 -11.13
C ARG A 121 65.64 -3.88 -10.96
N ASN A 122 65.43 -3.04 -9.93
CA ASN A 122 66.40 -2.67 -8.86
C ASN A 122 65.92 -1.46 -7.99
N PRO A 123 66.44 -1.27 -6.75
CA PRO A 123 65.66 -0.89 -5.54
C PRO A 123 66.08 0.47 -4.89
N PRO A 124 65.82 0.76 -3.58
CA PRO A 124 64.76 1.65 -3.11
C PRO A 124 65.26 2.96 -2.45
N LEU A 125 64.39 3.97 -2.33
CA LEU A 125 64.56 5.06 -1.35
C LEU A 125 63.40 5.04 -0.36
N ASN A 126 63.78 4.92 0.92
CA ASN A 126 62.97 4.94 2.11
C ASN A 126 61.86 5.99 2.07
N PHE A 127 60.61 5.55 2.17
CA PHE A 127 59.64 6.21 3.03
C PHE A 127 58.96 5.15 3.89
N GLN A 128 59.22 5.25 5.18
CA GLN A 128 58.71 4.38 6.23
C GLN A 128 57.17 4.27 6.18
N ARG A 129 56.74 3.01 6.29
CA ARG A 129 55.40 2.49 6.59
C ARG A 129 55.08 2.62 8.10
N PRO A 130 53.86 2.34 8.62
CA PRO A 130 52.98 1.17 8.34
C PRO A 130 51.49 1.50 8.12
N GLN A 131 50.72 0.81 7.26
CA GLN A 131 50.06 -0.50 7.39
C GLN A 131 49.15 -0.75 8.60
N ASN A 132 47.86 -0.93 8.31
CA ASN A 132 47.12 -2.18 8.49
C ASN A 132 46.03 -2.23 7.40
N ALA A 133 46.16 -3.02 6.32
CA ALA A 133 45.80 -4.45 6.20
C ALA A 133 44.28 -4.67 6.44
N LYS A 134 43.47 -4.77 5.36
CA LYS A 134 43.04 -6.04 4.68
C LYS A 134 42.08 -6.86 5.57
N THR A 135 40.98 -7.48 5.15
CA THR A 135 40.46 -7.94 3.85
C THR A 135 39.08 -8.54 4.11
N ASN A 136 38.26 -8.61 3.07
CA ASN A 136 37.03 -9.39 3.01
C ASN A 136 37.27 -10.88 3.36
N ALA A 137 36.31 -11.49 4.06
CA ALA A 137 36.14 -12.95 4.07
C ALA A 137 34.64 -13.28 4.13
N TRP A 138 34.11 -13.69 2.98
CA TRP A 138 32.91 -14.52 2.91
C TRP A 138 33.19 -15.85 3.63
N LYS A 139 32.25 -16.35 4.45
CA LYS A 139 31.74 -17.73 4.35
C LYS A 139 30.72 -18.07 5.45
N ASP A 140 29.66 -18.68 4.94
CA ASP A 140 28.72 -19.62 5.55
C ASP A 140 29.24 -20.39 6.78
N GLY A 141 28.35 -20.59 7.76
CA GLY A 141 28.60 -21.52 8.85
C GLY A 141 27.48 -21.57 9.89
N ARG A 142 26.55 -22.53 9.72
CA ARG A 142 25.69 -23.07 10.78
C ARG A 142 26.49 -23.31 12.07
N SER A 143 25.94 -22.97 13.23
CA SER A 143 25.82 -23.89 14.39
C SER A 143 25.26 -23.20 15.65
N GLN A 144 24.24 -23.84 16.23
CA GLN A 144 24.01 -24.10 17.67
C GLN A 144 23.68 -22.89 18.58
N GLN A 145 22.47 -22.75 19.12
CA GLN A 145 21.84 -23.57 20.18
C GLN A 145 22.71 -23.72 21.45
N SER A 146 22.44 -22.88 22.45
CA SER A 146 22.66 -23.13 23.88
C SER A 146 22.05 -21.94 24.65
N GLN A 147 20.78 -22.01 25.09
CA GLN A 147 20.42 -22.39 26.45
C GLN A 147 21.50 -22.07 27.50
N ARG A 148 21.33 -20.93 28.20
CA ARG A 148 21.71 -20.82 29.61
C ARG A 148 20.66 -19.98 30.34
N GLU A 149 19.75 -20.68 30.98
CA GLU A 149 19.01 -20.17 32.14
C GLU A 149 19.95 -20.10 33.35
N SER A 150 19.90 -18.95 34.05
CA SER A 150 19.93 -18.73 35.51
C SER A 150 21.14 -19.24 36.33
N PRO A 151 21.36 -18.83 37.61
CA PRO A 151 20.61 -17.95 38.51
C PRO A 151 21.51 -16.82 39.09
N THR A 152 21.04 -15.82 39.85
CA THR A 152 20.88 -15.92 41.32
C THR A 152 20.48 -14.54 41.88
N ARG A 153 19.36 -14.57 42.60
CA ARG A 153 18.97 -13.90 43.84
C ARG A 153 19.66 -12.63 44.33
N ASP A 154 18.80 -11.91 45.07
CA ASP A 154 19.07 -11.18 46.31
C ASP A 154 19.72 -9.81 46.12
N ARG A 155 19.35 -8.74 46.82
CA ARG A 155 18.33 -8.43 47.82
C ARG A 155 18.58 -6.93 48.12
N TYR A 156 17.64 -6.29 48.82
CA TYR A 156 17.71 -4.91 49.36
C TYR A 156 17.37 -3.81 48.34
N ARG A 157 16.63 -2.73 48.65
CA ARG A 157 15.97 -2.18 49.86
C ARG A 157 15.10 -1.04 49.29
N ARG A 158 13.79 -1.00 49.50
CA ARG A 158 13.07 -0.29 50.59
C ARG A 158 13.14 1.25 50.54
N ALA A 159 11.93 1.83 50.65
CA ALA A 159 11.57 3.19 51.07
C ALA A 159 11.63 4.28 49.97
N ARG A 160 10.63 5.14 49.79
CA ARG A 160 9.53 5.60 50.66
C ARG A 160 8.23 5.70 49.89
#